data_AF-A0A1E7HK68-F1
#
_entry.id   AF-A0A1E7HK68-F1
#
_cell.length_a   1.000
_cell.length_b   1.000
_cell.length_c   1.000
_cell.angle_alpha   90.00
_cell.angle_beta   90.00
_cell.angle_gamma   90.00
#
_symmetry.space_group_name_H-M   'P 1'
#
loop_
_entity.id
_entity.type
_entity.pdbx_description
1 polymer ?
#
loop_
_entity_poly.entity_id
_entity_poly.type
_entity_poly.pdbx_seq_one_letter_code
_entity_poly.pdbx_strand_id
1 'polypeptide(L)'
;MVDWLRPFFNEENELVDLFYAITNCHGWIKCTRNEVIARLEPLQQPKRRLAQEQLCRKLTSLGAKTPSGKRLIIEVGKAPT
;
A
#
# COMPACT_ATOMS: atom_id res chain seq x y z
N MET A 1 4.44 14.27 3.79
CA MET A 1 3.78 13.03 3.30
C MET A 1 4.49 11.77 3.77
N VAL A 2 5.61 11.88 4.46
CA VAL A 2 6.40 10.75 5.01
C VAL A 2 6.42 10.79 6.54
N ASP A 3 6.00 11.92 7.12
CA ASP A 3 6.08 12.25 8.55
C ASP A 3 5.23 11.36 9.46
N TRP A 4 4.18 10.75 8.91
CA TRP A 4 3.25 9.85 9.61
C TRP A 4 3.76 8.41 9.70
N LEU A 5 4.84 8.08 8.99
CA LEU A 5 5.55 6.80 9.13
C LEU A 5 6.71 6.87 10.13
N ARG A 6 7.08 8.08 10.57
CA ARG A 6 8.11 8.29 11.62
C ARG A 6 7.85 7.51 12.91
N PRO A 7 6.60 7.33 13.40
CA PRO A 7 6.37 6.51 14.59
C PRO A 7 6.81 5.04 14.44
N PHE A 8 6.97 4.56 13.21
CA PHE A 8 7.44 3.21 12.94
C PHE A 8 8.97 3.14 12.75
N PHE A 9 9.70 4.24 12.60
CA PHE A 9 11.13 4.20 12.26
C PHE A 9 11.94 5.30 12.96
N ASN A 10 13.05 4.90 13.59
CA ASN A 10 13.92 5.81 14.35
C ASN A 10 14.95 6.50 13.46
N GLU A 11 15.27 5.92 12.28
CA GLU A 11 16.27 6.45 11.35
C GLU A 11 15.67 6.73 9.96
N GLU A 12 16.09 7.84 9.36
CA GLU A 12 15.60 8.32 8.05
C GLU A 12 15.97 7.36 6.91
N ASN A 13 17.11 6.67 7.01
CA ASN A 13 17.53 5.66 6.04
C ASN A 13 16.59 4.45 6.00
N GLU A 14 16.09 3.98 7.16
CA GLU A 14 15.16 2.85 7.21
C GLU A 14 13.83 3.16 6.51
N LEU A 15 13.46 4.44 6.49
CA LEU A 15 12.23 4.92 5.87
C LEU A 15 12.33 4.91 4.35
N VAL A 16 13.44 5.40 3.80
CA VAL A 16 13.72 5.35 2.36
C VAL A 16 13.73 3.90 1.88
N ASP A 17 14.42 3.02 2.61
CA ASP A 17 14.50 1.59 2.31
C ASP A 17 13.12 0.91 2.33
N LEU A 18 12.28 1.27 3.30
CA LEU A 18 10.90 0.78 3.37
C LEU A 18 10.07 1.26 2.18
N PHE A 19 10.15 2.54 1.82
CA PHE A 19 9.43 3.05 0.67
C PHE A 19 9.86 2.31 -0.60
N TYR A 20 11.16 2.14 -0.81
CA TYR A 20 11.66 1.32 -1.92
C TYR A 20 11.12 -0.10 -1.88
N ALA A 21 11.11 -0.75 -0.72
CA ALA A 21 10.57 -2.09 -0.58
C ALA A 21 9.07 -2.16 -0.93
N ILE A 22 8.26 -1.17 -0.51
CA ILE A 22 6.83 -1.13 -0.79
C ILE A 22 6.56 -0.81 -2.27
N THR A 23 7.24 0.17 -2.85
CA THR A 23 7.01 0.58 -4.25
C THR A 23 7.49 -0.45 -5.26
N ASN A 24 8.42 -1.32 -4.87
CA ASN A 24 8.90 -2.45 -5.68
C ASN A 24 8.26 -3.79 -5.27
N CYS A 25 7.22 -3.78 -4.43
CA CYS A 25 6.48 -5.02 -4.15
C CYS A 25 5.80 -5.53 -5.41
N HIS A 26 5.88 -6.85 -5.61
CA HIS A 26 4.99 -7.52 -6.53
C HIS A 26 3.54 -7.39 -6.05
N GLY A 27 2.60 -7.54 -6.98
CA GLY A 27 1.19 -7.43 -6.67
C GLY A 27 0.30 -7.78 -7.84
N TRP A 28 -0.99 -7.61 -7.61
CA TRP A 28 -2.04 -7.92 -8.58
C TRP A 28 -2.97 -6.74 -8.74
N ILE A 29 -3.55 -6.62 -9.93
CA ILE A 29 -4.61 -5.67 -10.22
C ILE A 29 -5.88 -6.44 -10.55
N LYS A 30 -6.97 -6.13 -9.84
CA LYS A 30 -8.30 -6.66 -10.11
C LYS A 30 -9.25 -5.50 -10.40
N CYS A 31 -9.90 -5.55 -11.55
CA CYS A 31 -10.94 -4.58 -11.91
C CYS A 31 -12.32 -5.21 -11.69
N THR A 32 -13.18 -4.53 -10.95
CA THR A 32 -14.59 -4.90 -10.75
C THR A 32 -15.51 -3.88 -11.42
N ARG A 33 -16.83 -4.05 -11.27
CA ARG A 33 -17.81 -3.08 -11.77
C ARG A 33 -17.58 -1.68 -11.19
N ASN A 34 -17.26 -1.59 -9.91
CA ASN A 34 -17.21 -0.31 -9.18
C ASN A 34 -15.81 0.07 -8.70
N GLU A 35 -14.82 -0.82 -8.83
CA GLU A 35 -13.52 -0.65 -8.17
C GLU A 35 -12.36 -1.10 -9.06
N VAL A 36 -11.21 -0.50 -8.85
CA VAL A 36 -9.89 -1.00 -9.27
C VAL A 36 -9.11 -1.27 -8.00
N ILE A 37 -8.73 -2.52 -7.79
CA ILE A 37 -8.04 -2.98 -6.59
C ILE A 37 -6.60 -3.29 -6.98
N ALA A 38 -5.66 -2.51 -6.45
CA ALA A 38 -4.23 -2.80 -6.50
C ALA A 38 -3.83 -3.47 -5.18
N ARG A 39 -3.48 -4.75 -5.24
CA ARG A 39 -3.12 -5.55 -4.07
C ARG A 39 -1.63 -5.85 -4.09
N LEU A 40 -0.91 -5.38 -3.07
CA LEU A 40 0.52 -5.63 -2.89
C LEU A 40 0.74 -6.93 -2.12
N GLU A 41 1.78 -7.68 -2.49
CA GLU A 41 2.26 -8.81 -1.72
C GLU A 41 2.74 -8.36 -0.33
N PRO A 42 2.41 -9.10 0.74
CA PRO A 42 2.82 -8.74 2.08
C PRO A 42 4.33 -8.87 2.24
N LEU A 43 4.97 -7.81 2.72
CA LEU A 43 6.38 -7.86 3.11
C LEU A 43 6.59 -8.94 4.19
N GLN A 44 7.73 -9.62 4.15
CA GLN A 44 8.02 -10.75 5.04
C GLN A 44 8.27 -10.29 6.49
N GLN A 45 8.98 -9.17 6.66
CA GLN A 45 9.29 -8.64 7.99
C GLN A 45 8.04 -8.00 8.64
N PRO A 46 7.63 -8.42 9.85
CA PRO A 46 6.37 -7.96 10.48
C PRO A 46 6.25 -6.44 10.61
N LYS A 47 7.33 -5.77 11.04
CA LYS A 47 7.37 -4.31 11.20
C LYS A 47 7.16 -3.59 9.85
N ARG A 48 7.81 -4.09 8.78
CA ARG A 48 7.68 -3.54 7.43
C ARG A 48 6.28 -3.82 6.85
N ARG A 49 5.71 -5.00 7.10
CA ARG A 49 4.33 -5.34 6.73
C ARG A 49 3.32 -4.41 7.39
N LEU A 50 3.46 -4.16 8.70
CA LEU A 50 2.57 -3.24 9.42
C LEU A 50 2.61 -1.84 8.80
N ALA A 51 3.80 -1.32 8.49
CA ALA A 51 3.94 -0.03 7.83
C ALA A 51 3.33 -0.02 6.41
N GLN A 52 3.52 -1.11 5.64
CA GLN A 52 2.90 -1.30 4.34
C GLN A 52 1.36 -1.29 4.43
N GLU A 53 0.78 -2.03 5.37
CA GLU A 53 -0.67 -2.08 5.60
C GLU A 53 -1.22 -0.70 5.98
N GLN A 54 -0.54 0.03 6.86
CA GLN A 54 -0.93 1.40 7.24
C GLN A 54 -0.85 2.36 6.05
N LEU A 55 0.20 2.24 5.22
CA LEU A 55 0.35 3.05 4.02
C LEU A 55 -0.81 2.81 3.05
N CYS A 56 -1.07 1.54 2.70
CA CYS A 56 -2.15 1.12 1.83
C CYS A 56 -3.53 1.59 2.36
N ARG A 57 -3.80 1.42 3.66
CA ARG A 57 -5.03 1.86 4.30
C ARG A 57 -5.24 3.37 4.14
N LYS A 58 -4.19 4.16 4.32
CA LYS A 58 -4.26 5.61 4.21
C LYS A 58 -4.41 6.08 2.77
N LEU A 59 -3.71 5.48 1.82
CA LEU A 59 -3.93 5.77 0.39
C LEU A 59 -5.37 5.46 -0.03
N THR A 60 -5.91 4.31 0.40
CA THR A 60 -7.32 3.96 0.16
C THR A 60 -8.28 4.97 0.81
N SER A 61 -7.95 5.47 2.01
CA SER A 61 -8.80 6.46 2.72
C SER A 61 -8.89 7.82 2.01
N LEU A 62 -7.99 8.13 1.06
CA LEU A 62 -8.09 9.34 0.23
C LEU A 62 -9.30 9.31 -0.71
N GLY A 63 -9.96 8.16 -0.88
CA GLY A 63 -11.18 8.05 -1.66
C GLY A 63 -10.98 8.34 -3.16
N ALA A 64 -9.76 8.10 -3.67
CA ALA A 64 -9.41 8.34 -5.05
C ALA A 64 -10.33 7.57 -6.01
N LYS A 65 -10.68 8.22 -7.13
CA LYS A 65 -11.47 7.61 -8.20
C LYS A 65 -10.70 7.65 -9.52
N THR A 66 -10.88 6.62 -10.33
CA THR A 66 -10.39 6.60 -11.71
C THR A 66 -11.20 7.60 -12.57
N PRO A 67 -10.72 7.96 -13.77
CA PRO A 67 -11.51 8.76 -14.72
C PRO A 67 -12.87 8.13 -15.08
N SER A 68 -12.97 6.79 -15.01
CA SER A 68 -14.21 6.04 -15.19
C SER A 68 -15.11 5.98 -13.95
N GLY A 69 -14.77 6.70 -12.87
CA GLY A 69 -15.55 6.80 -11.64
C GLY A 69 -15.40 5.63 -10.67
N LYS A 70 -14.58 4.62 -10.99
CA LYS A 70 -14.32 3.47 -10.10
C LYS A 70 -13.50 3.92 -8.91
N ARG A 71 -13.75 3.36 -7.72
CA ARG A 71 -12.90 3.60 -6.54
C ARG A 71 -11.56 2.91 -6.73
N LEU A 72 -10.47 3.60 -6.43
CA LEU A 72 -9.15 3.00 -6.33
C LEU A 72 -8.97 2.47 -4.90
N ILE A 73 -8.75 1.16 -4.78
CA ILE A 73 -8.45 0.48 -3.52
C ILE A 73 -7.02 -0.01 -3.59
N ILE A 74 -6.23 0.31 -2.57
CA ILE A 74 -4.85 -0.14 -2.40
C ILE A 74 -4.77 -0.93 -1.10
N GLU A 75 -4.40 -2.20 -1.19
CA GLU A 75 -4.40 -3.12 -0.05
C GLU A 75 -3.20 -4.07 -0.06
N VAL A 76 -2.99 -4.74 1.06
CA VAL A 76 -1.96 -5.78 1.22
C VAL A 76 -2.67 -7.13 1.32
N GLY A 77 -2.21 -8.13 0.58
CA GLY A 77 -2.81 -9.46 0.66
C GLY A 77 -2.22 -10.45 -0.32
N LYS A 78 -2.68 -11.70 -0.26
CA LYS A 78 -2.31 -12.74 -1.22
C LYS A 78 -3.05 -12.56 -2.55
N ALA A 79 -2.63 -13.33 -3.55
CA ALA A 79 -3.25 -13.37 -4.88
C ALA A 79 -4.80 -13.39 -4.77
N PRO A 80 -5.51 -12.59 -5.57
CA PRO A 80 -6.96 -12.63 -5.59
C PRO A 80 -7.44 -14.01 -6.03
N THR A 81 -8.34 -14.59 -5.24
CA THR A 81 -9.19 -15.73 -5.66
C THR A 81 -10.18 -15.29 -6.74
#